data_AF-A0A257NRY0-F1
#
_entry.id   AF-A0A257NRY0-F1
#
_cell.length_a   1.000
_cell.length_b   1.000
_cell.length_c   1.000
_cell.angle_alpha   90.00
_cell.angle_beta   90.00
_cell.angle_gamma   90.00
#
_symmetry.space_group_name_H-M   'P 1'
#
loop_
_entity.id
_entity.type
_entity.pdbx_description
1 polymer ?
#
loop_
_entity_poly.entity_id
_entity_poly.type
_entity_poly.pdbx_seq_one_letter_code
_entity_poly.pdbx_strand_id
1 'polypeptide(L)' 'MDLTKEENRQVILDLAPKVYELVIKEGGTTTGEHNDGIIRTPYLPMLFGPEMIALFEQTKKIFDPQNILNPGKKVGGT' A
#
# COMPACT_ATOMS: atom_id res chain seq x y z
N MET A 1 15.49 -10.73 -12.24
CA MET A 1 14.13 -10.62 -12.82
C MET A 1 14.20 -9.57 -13.91
N ASP A 2 13.87 -9.94 -15.15
CA ASP A 2 13.92 -9.01 -16.29
C ASP A 2 12.59 -8.26 -16.40
N LEU A 3 12.55 -7.04 -15.87
CA LEU A 3 11.33 -6.22 -15.83
C LEU A 3 10.91 -5.67 -17.19
N THR A 4 11.72 -5.85 -18.24
CA THR A 4 11.32 -5.47 -19.61
C THR A 4 10.26 -6.42 -20.15
N LYS A 5 10.21 -7.66 -19.64
CA LYS A 5 9.22 -8.68 -20.01
C LYS A 5 7.94 -8.53 -19.20
N GLU A 6 6.80 -8.54 -19.88
CA GLU A 6 5.47 -8.42 -19.26
C GLU A 6 5.17 -9.57 -18.28
N GLU A 7 5.53 -10.80 -18.65
CA GLU A 7 5.38 -11.98 -17.79
C GLU A 7 6.00 -11.79 -16.40
N ASN A 8 7.18 -11.18 -16.33
CA ASN A 8 7.87 -10.92 -15.06
C ASN A 8 7.20 -9.82 -14.24
N ARG A 9 6.58 -8.82 -14.90
CA ARG A 9 5.82 -7.77 -14.21
C ARG A 9 4.53 -8.34 -13.61
N GLN A 10 3.84 -9.21 -14.35
CA GLN A 10 2.61 -9.84 -13.88
C GLN A 10 2.86 -10.71 -12.64
N VAL A 11 3.99 -11.44 -12.60
CA VAL A 11 4.38 -12.22 -11.42
C VAL A 11 4.46 -11.36 -10.15
N ILE A 12 4.93 -10.11 -10.24
CA ILE A 12 5.01 -9.20 -9.09
C ILE A 12 3.61 -8.86 -8.58
N LEU A 13 2.69 -8.52 -9.50
CA LEU A 13 1.31 -8.16 -9.16
C LEU A 13 0.56 -9.33 -8.53
N ASP A 14 0.82 -10.55 -8.98
CA ASP A 14 0.17 -11.76 -8.46
C ASP A 14 0.75 -12.22 -7.12
N LEU A 15 2.06 -12.04 -6.90
CA LEU A 15 2.74 -12.50 -5.67
C LEU A 15 2.63 -11.48 -4.53
N ALA A 16 2.68 -10.18 -4.81
CA ALA A 16 2.64 -9.14 -3.78
C ALA A 16 1.50 -9.32 -2.75
N PRO A 17 0.21 -9.43 -3.15
CA PRO A 17 -0.89 -9.62 -2.20
C PRO A 17 -0.73 -10.90 -1.37
N LYS A 18 -0.29 -12.01 -1.99
CA LYS A 18 -0.11 -13.31 -1.32
C LYS A 18 0.99 -13.24 -0.25
N VAL A 19 2.09 -12.55 -0.56
CA VAL A 19 3.19 -12.33 0.39
C VAL A 19 2.72 -11.43 1.55
N TYR A 20 2.00 -10.35 1.25
CA TYR A 20 1.51 -9.45 2.29
C TYR A 20 0.50 -10.13 3.21
N GLU A 21 -0.44 -10.89 2.65
CA GLU A 21 -1.39 -11.70 3.42
C GLU A 21 -0.68 -12.68 4.36
N LEU A 22 0.34 -13.40 3.87
CA LEU A 22 1.12 -14.32 4.69
C LEU A 22 1.83 -13.60 5.83
N VAL A 23 2.55 -12.51 5.53
CA VAL A 23 3.30 -11.75 6.55
C VAL A 23 2.36 -11.22 7.64
N ILE A 24 1.21 -10.67 7.24
CA ILE A 24 0.22 -10.10 8.18
C ILE A 24 -0.40 -11.22 9.03
N LYS A 25 -0.71 -12.38 8.43
CA LYS A 25 -1.25 -13.55 9.15
C LYS A 25 -0.31 -14.03 10.25
N GLU A 26 1.01 -13.96 10.03
CA GLU A 26 2.03 -14.32 11.02
C GLU A 26 2.34 -13.18 12.02
N GLY A 27 1.55 -12.10 12.03
CA GLY A 27 1.74 -10.95 12.92
C GLY A 27 2.88 -10.01 12.52
N GLY A 28 3.39 -10.14 11.29
CA GLY A 28 4.44 -9.29 10.75
C GLY A 28 3.93 -8.01 10.11
N THR A 29 4.87 -7.17 9.66
CA THR A 29 4.63 -5.93 8.92
C THR A 29 5.23 -6.01 7.51
N THR A 30 4.59 -5.38 6.53
CA THR A 30 5.07 -5.34 5.13
C THR A 30 6.17 -4.30 4.88
N THR A 31 6.50 -3.50 5.91
CA THR A 31 7.54 -2.46 5.89
C THR A 31 8.36 -2.44 7.19
N GLY A 32 9.62 -2.03 7.09
CA GLY A 32 10.51 -1.70 8.21
C GLY A 32 10.93 -0.22 8.16
N GLU A 33 12.09 0.09 7.59
CA GLU A 33 12.69 1.44 7.62
C GLU A 33 12.13 2.45 6.61
N HIS A 34 11.77 2.03 5.40
CA HIS A 34 11.48 2.95 4.28
C HIS A 34 9.99 3.22 4.02
N ASN A 35 9.13 2.84 4.96
CA ASN A 35 7.67 2.98 4.87
C ASN A 35 7.06 2.27 3.63
N ASP A 36 5.77 2.48 3.39
CA ASP A 36 5.00 1.62 2.48
C ASP A 36 5.37 1.81 0.99
N GLY A 37 5.81 3.00 0.61
CA GLY A 37 5.88 3.38 -0.81
C GLY A 37 4.47 3.55 -1.43
N ILE A 38 4.39 4.00 -2.69
CA ILE A 38 3.06 4.21 -3.31
C ILE A 38 2.43 2.89 -3.74
N ILE A 39 3.26 1.93 -4.19
CA ILE A 39 2.84 0.62 -4.69
C ILE A 39 2.14 -0.25 -3.64
N ARG A 40 2.37 0.03 -2.34
CA ARG A 40 1.74 -0.71 -1.25
C ARG A 40 0.46 -0.07 -0.73
N THR A 41 0.13 1.15 -1.16
CA THR A 41 -1.07 1.87 -0.70
C THR A 41 -2.35 1.03 -0.80
N PRO A 42 -2.61 0.28 -1.89
CA PRO A 42 -3.81 -0.56 -2.01
C PRO A 42 -3.92 -1.65 -0.93
N TYR A 43 -2.80 -2.07 -0.35
CA TYR A 43 -2.71 -3.18 0.62
C TYR A 43 -2.66 -2.71 2.08
N LEU A 44 -2.56 -1.41 2.34
CA LEU A 44 -2.54 -0.88 3.72
C LEU A 44 -3.79 -1.21 4.54
N PRO A 45 -5.01 -1.32 3.95
CA PRO A 45 -6.17 -1.81 4.69
C PRO A 45 -5.97 -3.23 5.26
N MET A 46 -5.16 -4.07 4.62
CA MET A 46 -4.85 -5.41 5.15
C MET A 46 -4.03 -5.33 6.44
N LEU A 47 -3.13 -4.34 6.54
CA LEU A 47 -2.22 -4.20 7.68
C LEU A 47 -2.83 -3.40 8.84
N PHE A 48 -3.48 -2.28 8.52
CA PHE A 48 -3.98 -1.33 9.52
C PHE A 48 -5.47 -1.48 9.83
N GLY A 49 -6.21 -2.16 8.96
CA GLY A 49 -7.66 -2.28 9.09
C GLY A 49 -8.42 -1.01 8.67
N PRO A 50 -9.75 -1.11 8.53
CA PRO A 50 -10.58 -0.04 7.97
C PRO A 50 -10.62 1.22 8.87
N GLU A 51 -10.58 1.07 10.19
CA GLU A 51 -10.67 2.20 11.12
C GLU A 51 -9.45 3.12 11.02
N MET A 52 -8.24 2.53 11.00
CA MET A 52 -7.00 3.29 10.87
C MET A 52 -6.87 3.94 9.49
N ILE A 53 -7.30 3.26 8.42
CA ILE A 53 -7.32 3.86 7.08
C ILE A 53 -8.26 5.07 7.04
N ALA A 54 -9.44 5.00 7.67
CA ALA A 54 -10.33 6.15 7.76
C ALA A 54 -9.69 7.34 8.50
N LEU A 55 -8.87 7.09 9.53
CA LEU A 55 -8.10 8.15 10.20
C LEU A 55 -7.03 8.75 9.28
N PHE A 56 -6.34 7.94 8.47
CA PHE A 56 -5.39 8.43 7.48
C PHE A 56 -6.07 9.30 6.42
N GLU A 57 -7.25 8.91 5.95
CA GLU A 57 -8.05 9.67 4.99
C GLU A 57 -8.51 11.01 5.56
N GLN A 58 -9.02 11.01 6.80
CA GLN A 58 -9.39 12.24 7.50
C GLN A 58 -8.19 13.17 7.67
N THR A 59 -7.05 12.63 8.11
CA THR A 59 -5.80 13.39 8.25
C THR A 59 -5.39 14.00 6.91
N LYS A 60 -5.39 13.20 5.83
CA LYS A 60 -5.09 13.67 4.48
C LYS A 60 -6.01 14.82 4.06
N LYS A 61 -7.31 14.69 4.31
CA LYS A 61 -8.31 15.70 3.95
C LYS A 61 -8.16 17.01 4.75
N ILE A 62 -7.78 16.92 6.03
CA ILE A 62 -7.54 18.10 6.88
C ILE A 62 -6.39 18.94 6.33
N PHE A 63 -5.27 18.30 5.98
CA PHE A 63 -4.06 19.00 5.56
C PHE A 63 -3.96 19.24 4.04
N ASP A 64 -4.70 18.48 3.23
CA ASP A 64 -4.69 18.57 1.78
C ASP A 64 -6.11 18.40 1.19
N PRO A 65 -7.02 19.37 1.44
CA PRO A 65 -8.41 19.29 0.99
C PRO A 65 -8.55 19.28 -0.54
N GLN A 66 -7.54 19.75 -1.28
CA GLN A 66 -7.52 19.76 -2.74
C GLN A 66 -6.82 18.53 -3.33
N ASN A 67 -6.27 17.65 -2.48
CA ASN A 67 -5.54 16.45 -2.86
C ASN A 67 -4.39 16.72 -3.87
N ILE A 68 -3.57 17.74 -3.60
CA ILE A 68 -2.42 18.12 -4.45
C ILE A 68 -1.07 17.62 -3.93
N LEU A 69 -0.99 17.25 -2.65
CA LEU A 69 0.25 16.80 -1.99
C LEU A 69 0.45 15.29 -2.18
N ASN A 70 1.03 14.88 -3.31
CA ASN A 70 1.37 13.48 -3.61
C ASN A 70 0.16 12.50 -3.54
N PRO A 71 -0.79 12.60 -4.48
CA PRO A 71 -2.01 11.80 -4.50
C PRO A 71 -1.72 10.30 -4.53
N GLY A 72 -2.59 9.51 -3.89
CA GLY A 72 -2.48 8.04 -3.89
C GLY A 72 -1.42 7.48 -2.94
N LYS A 73 -0.74 8.33 -2.15
CA LYS A 73 0.18 7.91 -1.10
C LYS A 73 -0.59 7.69 0.20
N LYS A 74 -0.43 6.51 0.83
CA LYS A 74 -1.10 6.07 2.08
C LYS A 74 -2.62 5.89 1.98
N VAL A 75 -3.31 6.66 1.16
CA VAL A 75 -4.76 6.57 0.93
C VAL A 75 -5.09 6.84 -0.53
N GLY A 76 -6.19 6.26 -1.04
CA GLY A 76 -6.67 6.47 -2.40
C GLY A 76 -5.76 5.96 -3.52
N GLY A 77 -4.76 5.13 -3.20
CA GLY A 77 -3.93 4.45 -4.19
C GLY A 77 -4.61 3.18 -4.71
N THR A 78 -4.40 2.88 -6.00
CA THR A 78 -4.95 1.71 -6.72
C THR A 78 -3.86 0.83 -7.28
#